data_AF-A0A1M4XHD7-F1
#
_entry.id   AF-A0A1M4XHD7-F1
#
_cell.length_a   1.000
_cell.length_b   1.000
_cell.length_c   1.000
_cell.angle_alpha   90.00
_cell.angle_beta   90.00
_cell.angle_gamma   90.00
#
_symmetry.space_group_name_H-M   'P 1'
#
loop_
_entity.id
_entity.type
_entity.pdbx_description
1 polymer ?
#
loop_
_entity_poly.entity_id
_entity_poly.type
_entity_poly.pdbx_seq_one_letter_code
_entity_poly.pdbx_strand_id
1 'polypeptide(L)'
;MKKLIFTLMVVLPIFYFAQEEKSKESPNVKECDLPKDFKEPIKNNRLKKFVAIDNGVDEKEVIIIRAQNSFGSGIYTVCVKGQPVQYQKMGTVFMREGKNPFNNAK
;
A
#
# COMPACT_ATOMS: atom_id res chain seq x y z
N MET A 1 17.04 -28.01 45.25
CA MET A 1 16.98 -26.56 44.97
C MET A 1 16.65 -26.37 43.49
N LYS A 2 15.45 -25.86 43.22
CA LYS A 2 14.70 -25.99 41.97
C LYS A 2 14.38 -24.60 41.42
N LYS A 3 15.42 -23.80 41.13
CA LYS A 3 15.27 -22.37 40.80
C LYS A 3 16.18 -21.87 39.66
N LEU A 4 16.55 -22.74 38.72
CA LEU A 4 17.44 -22.35 37.59
C LEU A 4 16.88 -22.64 36.19
N ILE A 5 15.62 -23.06 36.08
CA ILE A 5 15.02 -23.38 34.77
C ILE A 5 14.07 -22.27 34.27
N PHE A 6 13.68 -21.33 35.13
CA PHE A 6 12.65 -20.33 34.78
C PHE A 6 13.16 -19.06 34.08
N THR A 7 14.47 -18.87 33.92
CA THR A 7 15.04 -17.65 33.32
C THR A 7 15.31 -17.73 31.82
N LEU A 8 15.22 -18.91 31.19
CA LEU A 8 15.49 -19.05 29.74
C LEU A 8 14.22 -18.93 28.86
N MET A 9 13.03 -19.03 29.44
CA MET A 9 11.76 -19.08 28.68
C MET A 9 11.14 -17.69 28.37
N VAL A 10 11.72 -16.60 28.87
CA VAL A 10 11.12 -15.25 28.73
C VAL A 10 11.77 -14.39 27.64
N VAL A 11 12.91 -14.81 27.07
CA VAL A 11 13.65 -13.97 26.08
C VAL A 11 13.29 -14.28 24.62
N LEU A 12 12.60 -15.39 24.34
CA LEU A 12 12.27 -15.80 22.98
C LEU A 12 11.15 -15.02 22.26
N PRO A 13 10.20 -14.29 22.90
CA PRO A 13 9.15 -13.62 22.15
C PRO A 13 9.54 -12.24 21.61
N ILE A 14 10.70 -11.67 22.00
CA ILE A 14 11.09 -10.31 21.56
C ILE A 14 11.55 -10.30 20.10
N PHE A 15 12.01 -11.43 19.55
CA PHE A 15 12.43 -11.51 18.15
C PHE A 15 11.26 -11.68 17.17
N TYR A 16 10.04 -11.98 17.64
CA TYR A 16 8.86 -12.09 16.78
C TYR A 16 8.25 -10.73 16.38
N PHE A 17 8.63 -9.63 17.04
CA PHE A 17 8.16 -8.27 16.72
C PHE A 17 9.16 -7.43 15.92
N ALA A 18 10.27 -8.02 15.47
CA ALA A 18 11.30 -7.31 14.68
C ALA A 18 11.24 -7.61 13.18
N GLN A 19 10.24 -8.35 12.70
CA GLN A 19 10.08 -8.69 11.29
C GLN A 19 8.83 -8.02 10.69
N GLU A 20 9.07 -7.40 9.53
CA GLU A 20 8.15 -6.66 8.63
C GLU A 20 8.03 -5.14 8.88
N GLU A 21 8.42 -4.25 7.95
CA GLU A 21 9.18 -4.39 6.72
C GLU A 21 9.61 -2.98 6.28
N LYS A 22 10.73 -2.89 5.58
CA LYS A 22 11.24 -1.67 4.98
C LYS A 22 10.23 -1.16 3.93
N SER A 23 9.43 -0.14 4.21
CA SER A 23 8.75 0.64 3.15
C SER A 23 9.73 1.62 2.50
N LYS A 24 10.85 1.09 2.01
CA LYS A 24 11.71 1.74 1.04
C LYS A 24 12.02 0.65 0.03
N GLU A 25 11.24 0.63 -1.04
CA GLU A 25 11.68 0.53 -2.43
C GLU A 25 10.45 0.23 -3.28
N SER A 26 10.22 1.07 -4.30
CA SER A 26 9.24 0.84 -5.36
C SER A 26 9.31 -0.63 -5.81
N PRO A 27 8.24 -1.42 -5.67
CA PRO A 27 8.25 -2.77 -6.19
C PRO A 27 8.09 -2.67 -7.71
N ASN A 28 9.23 -2.81 -8.39
CA ASN A 28 9.43 -3.51 -9.66
C ASN A 28 8.33 -3.39 -10.72
N VAL A 29 8.73 -2.91 -11.90
CA VAL A 29 8.05 -2.87 -13.21
C VAL A 29 7.22 -4.13 -13.60
N LYS A 30 7.39 -5.27 -12.91
CA LYS A 30 6.65 -6.53 -13.13
C LYS A 30 5.24 -6.57 -12.53
N GLU A 31 4.87 -5.61 -11.69
CA GLU A 31 3.58 -5.61 -10.98
C GLU A 31 2.38 -5.25 -11.89
N CYS A 32 2.65 -4.63 -13.05
CA CYS A 32 1.62 -4.22 -14.01
C CYS A 32 1.43 -5.15 -15.21
N ASP A 33 2.18 -6.26 -15.27
CA ASP A 33 1.99 -7.34 -16.24
C ASP A 33 0.80 -8.22 -15.81
N LEU A 34 -0.40 -7.65 -15.91
CA LEU A 34 -1.62 -8.29 -15.45
C LEU A 34 -2.09 -9.36 -16.44
N PRO A 35 -2.57 -10.52 -15.96
CA PRO A 35 -3.13 -11.54 -16.83
C PRO A 35 -4.44 -11.03 -17.48
N LYS A 36 -4.80 -11.57 -18.65
CA LYS A 36 -5.93 -11.06 -19.46
C LYS A 36 -7.29 -11.18 -18.78
N ASP A 37 -7.40 -12.09 -17.81
CA ASP A 37 -8.57 -12.36 -16.98
C ASP A 37 -8.55 -11.62 -15.64
N PHE A 38 -7.58 -10.71 -15.43
CA PHE A 38 -7.46 -9.94 -14.21
C PHE A 38 -8.74 -9.13 -13.94
N LYS A 39 -9.30 -9.31 -12.74
CA LYS A 39 -10.46 -8.58 -12.26
C LYS A 39 -10.04 -7.70 -11.11
N GLU A 40 -10.36 -6.40 -11.22
CA GLU A 40 -10.02 -5.44 -10.17
C GLU A 40 -10.65 -5.82 -8.82
N PRO A 41 -9.90 -5.64 -7.72
CA PRO A 41 -10.39 -6.01 -6.38
C PRO A 41 -11.55 -5.12 -5.94
N ILE A 42 -11.62 -3.88 -6.43
CA ILE A 42 -12.67 -2.92 -6.11
C ILE A 42 -13.08 -2.13 -7.35
N LYS A 43 -14.37 -1.76 -7.41
CA LYS A 43 -14.87 -0.80 -8.40
C LYS A 43 -14.98 0.59 -7.75
N ASN A 44 -13.98 1.45 -7.95
CA ASN A 44 -13.96 2.80 -7.38
C ASN A 44 -13.71 3.87 -8.46
N ASN A 45 -14.80 4.36 -9.06
CA ASN A 45 -14.75 5.36 -10.12
C ASN A 45 -14.11 6.69 -9.65
N ARG A 46 -14.27 7.05 -8.37
CA ARG A 46 -13.73 8.30 -7.83
C ARG A 46 -12.20 8.26 -7.75
N LEU A 47 -11.66 7.13 -7.31
CA LEU A 47 -10.21 6.90 -7.30
C LEU A 47 -9.65 6.92 -8.72
N LYS A 48 -10.28 6.21 -9.67
CA LYS A 48 -9.83 6.19 -11.07
C LYS A 48 -9.78 7.58 -11.69
N LYS A 49 -10.84 8.39 -11.48
CA LYS A 49 -10.87 9.80 -11.90
C LYS A 49 -9.72 10.61 -11.33
N PHE A 50 -9.47 10.48 -10.03
CA PHE A 50 -8.40 11.21 -9.38
C PHE A 50 -7.02 10.83 -9.94
N VAL A 51 -6.75 9.53 -10.07
CA VAL A 51 -5.49 8.99 -10.60
C VAL A 51 -5.30 9.39 -12.06
N ALA A 52 -6.38 9.37 -12.84
CA ALA A 52 -6.40 9.77 -14.24
C ALA A 52 -5.97 11.25 -14.39
N ILE A 53 -6.58 12.14 -13.60
CA ILE A 53 -6.25 13.57 -13.58
C ILE A 53 -4.81 13.80 -13.10
N ASP A 54 -4.36 13.18 -12.00
CA ASP A 54 -3.02 13.37 -11.45
C ASP A 54 -1.90 12.84 -12.38
N ASN A 55 -2.22 11.94 -13.31
CA ASN A 55 -1.28 11.40 -14.29
C ASN A 55 -1.48 11.92 -15.73
N GLY A 56 -2.53 12.68 -16.01
CA GLY A 56 -2.87 13.11 -17.37
C GLY A 56 -3.19 11.95 -18.31
N VAL A 57 -3.97 10.97 -17.83
CA VAL A 57 -4.40 9.78 -18.59
C VAL A 57 -5.92 9.62 -18.55
N ASP A 58 -6.45 8.75 -19.40
CA ASP A 58 -7.86 8.37 -19.33
C ASP A 58 -8.15 7.40 -18.18
N GLU A 59 -9.37 7.44 -17.64
CA GLU A 59 -9.82 6.54 -16.56
C GLU A 59 -9.69 5.04 -16.92
N LYS A 60 -9.71 4.72 -18.22
CA LYS A 60 -9.59 3.35 -18.74
C LYS A 60 -8.17 2.80 -18.64
N GLU A 61 -7.17 3.68 -18.64
CA GLU A 61 -5.75 3.31 -18.52
C GLU A 61 -5.33 3.09 -17.05
N VAL A 62 -6.24 3.35 -16.10
CA VAL A 62 -6.01 3.16 -14.67
C VAL A 62 -6.59 1.83 -14.22
N ILE A 63 -5.69 0.93 -13.81
CA ILE A 63 -6.06 -0.39 -13.30
C ILE A 63 -5.72 -0.46 -11.82
N ILE A 64 -6.71 -0.76 -10.98
CA ILE A 64 -6.50 -0.93 -9.54
C ILE A 64 -6.05 -2.37 -9.30
N ILE A 65 -4.83 -2.54 -8.79
CA ILE A 65 -4.25 -3.87 -8.54
C ILE A 65 -4.37 -4.30 -7.08
N ARG A 66 -4.29 -3.34 -6.15
CA ARG A 66 -4.47 -3.59 -4.71
C ARG A 66 -5.27 -2.49 -4.07
N ALA A 67 -6.10 -2.86 -3.11
CA ALA A 67 -6.87 -1.94 -2.29
C ALA A 67 -6.87 -2.43 -0.85
N GLN A 68 -6.34 -1.62 0.05
CA GLN A 68 -6.42 -1.80 1.49
C GLN A 68 -7.26 -0.65 2.05
N ASN A 69 -8.48 -0.94 2.49
CA ASN A 69 -9.37 0.06 3.05
C ASN A 69 -9.38 -0.03 4.58
N SER A 70 -9.42 1.12 5.23
CA SER A 70 -9.60 1.26 6.67
C SER A 70 -10.65 2.34 6.94
N PHE A 71 -11.05 2.52 8.20
CA PHE A 71 -12.07 3.50 8.55
C PHE A 71 -11.56 4.93 8.27
N GLY A 72 -12.06 5.56 7.20
CA GLY A 72 -11.66 6.91 6.78
C GLY A 72 -10.32 7.01 6.04
N SER A 73 -9.58 5.91 5.89
CA SER A 73 -8.28 5.88 5.20
C SER A 73 -8.18 4.70 4.23
N GLY A 74 -7.17 4.70 3.38
CA GLY A 74 -6.91 3.55 2.51
C GLY A 74 -5.61 3.69 1.74
N ILE A 75 -5.08 2.57 1.28
CA ILE A 75 -3.92 2.50 0.40
C ILE A 75 -4.34 1.75 -0.86
N TYR A 76 -4.08 2.36 -2.01
CA TYR A 76 -4.39 1.83 -3.32
C TYR A 76 -3.14 1.77 -4.15
N THR A 77 -2.85 0.60 -4.71
CA THR A 77 -1.82 0.46 -5.73
C THR A 77 -2.53 0.37 -7.07
N VAL A 78 -2.14 1.23 -8.00
CA VAL A 78 -2.74 1.37 -9.32
C VAL A 78 -1.64 1.30 -10.39
N CYS A 79 -1.93 0.62 -11.49
CA CYS A 79 -1.09 0.64 -12.66
C CYS A 79 -1.54 1.76 -13.60
N VAL A 80 -0.59 2.59 -14.01
CA VAL A 80 -0.79 3.68 -14.98
C VAL A 80 0.31 3.56 -16.02
N LYS A 81 -0.05 3.38 -17.30
CA LYS A 81 0.90 3.16 -18.40
C LYS A 81 1.96 2.08 -18.11
N GLY A 82 1.56 1.00 -17.43
CA GLY A 82 2.47 -0.09 -17.04
C GLY A 82 3.38 0.20 -15.84
N GLN A 83 3.22 1.35 -15.17
CA GLN A 83 3.98 1.68 -13.96
C GLN A 83 3.07 1.59 -12.72
N PRO A 84 3.49 0.88 -11.67
CA PRO A 84 2.74 0.83 -10.41
C PRO A 84 2.95 2.16 -9.66
N VAL A 85 1.85 2.77 -9.24
CA VAL A 85 1.81 4.00 -8.46
C VAL A 85 0.92 3.78 -7.25
N GLN A 86 1.33 4.29 -6.09
CA GLN A 86 0.58 4.15 -4.85
C GLN A 86 -0.11 5.46 -4.48
N TYR A 87 -1.37 5.34 -4.04
CA TYR A 87 -2.21 6.43 -3.58
C TYR A 87 -2.77 6.12 -2.20
N GLN A 88 -2.72 7.10 -1.31
CA GLN A 88 -3.32 7.07 0.00
C GLN A 88 -4.63 7.87 0.01
N LYS A 89 -5.70 7.30 0.58
CA LYS A 89 -6.92 8.04 0.91
C LYS A 89 -6.84 8.60 2.32
N MET A 90 -7.18 9.88 2.44
CA MET A 90 -7.26 10.63 3.68
C MET A 90 -8.63 11.31 3.73
N GLY A 91 -9.58 10.68 4.43
CA GLY A 91 -10.97 11.15 4.48
C GLY A 91 -11.61 11.14 3.09
N THR A 92 -11.79 12.32 2.51
CA THR A 92 -12.38 12.50 1.18
C THR A 92 -11.35 12.67 0.06
N VAL A 93 -10.06 12.83 0.37
CA VAL A 93 -9.01 13.14 -0.61
C VAL A 93 -8.18 11.90 -0.89
N PHE A 94 -7.68 11.79 -2.13
CA PHE A 94 -6.65 10.82 -2.50
C PHE A 94 -5.35 11.58 -2.73
N MET A 95 -4.22 11.00 -2.36
CA MET A 95 -2.91 11.61 -2.51
C MET A 95 -1.91 10.58 -2.98
N ARG A 96 -1.05 10.96 -3.92
CA ARG A 96 0.07 10.11 -4.31
C ARG A 96 1.02 9.94 -3.13
N GLU A 97 1.55 8.74 -2.97
CA GLU A 97 2.59 8.46 -1.97
C GLU A 97 3.76 9.44 -2.11
N GLY A 98 4.29 9.90 -0.98
CA GLY A 98 5.38 10.88 -0.93
C GLY A 98 4.96 12.35 -1.11
N LYS A 99 3.73 12.64 -1.57
CA LYS A 99 3.20 14.02 -1.67
C LYS A 99 2.38 14.46 -0.45
N ASN A 100 2.27 13.61 0.59
CA ASN A 100 1.47 13.90 1.78
C ASN A 100 2.14 14.98 2.65
N PRO A 101 1.55 16.19 2.79
CA PRO A 101 2.14 17.28 3.57
C PRO A 101 2.10 17.01 5.07
N PHE A 102 1.23 16.11 5.54
CA PHE A 102 1.10 15.75 6.96
C PHE A 102 2.20 14.81 7.45
N ASN A 103 2.93 14.17 6.54
CA ASN A 103 4.07 13.30 6.90
C ASN A 103 5.35 14.08 7.26
N ASN A 104 5.35 15.42 7.15
CA ASN A 104 6.46 16.28 7.54
C ASN A 104 6.31 16.87 8.96
N ALA A 105 5.26 16.49 9.70
CA ALA A 105 5.12 16.84 11.11
C ALA A 105 6.11 16.00 11.93
N LYS A 106 7.32 16.54 12.11
CA LYS A 106 8.36 15.99 12.97
C LYS A 106 8.41 16.77 14.27
#